data_AF-A0A3C1UUZ5-F1
#
_entry.id   AF-A0A3C1UUZ5-F1
#
_cell.length_a   1.000
_cell.length_b   1.000
_cell.length_c   1.000
_cell.angle_alpha   90.00
_cell.angle_beta   90.00
_cell.angle_gamma   90.00
#
_symmetry.space_group_name_H-M   'P 1'
#
loop_
_entity.id
_entity.type
_entity.pdbx_description
1 polymer ?
#
loop_
_entity_poly.entity_id
_entity_poly.type
_entity_poly.pdbx_seq_one_letter_code
_entity_poly.pdbx_strand_id
1 'polypeptide(L)'
;MSTGTLRVEVFIAREALPLPGALVEIYDAGEWQGENPPIARLMTDESGRTEPVTLYAPDPALSQHPQEQTVPYSVYDIVVRMCGYQPQFILGIQIFAGVESIQQVEMVPAQACQTEVGVSRIPAHDLMGPPQPSLAEYSNGRITSRVIIPQYVTVHLGQPDDAAAPQVTVSFRNYIKNVASSELYPTWPENALRANIYRQISLVLNRILTGWYRSRGYSFDITNSAFSDQAFVHHRNTFSNIDRIVDEIFDIYPQKSNFEKCLYKKDNDSCQIICLDLERWETVALANRGDTPLGILQHFCKEHLSLVQAAQISGVPEAYPGTPLRFGSLGSSVRVVQRQLRRISKNYPAILQLTADGQFGSATESAVQTFQRIFNLTVDGIVGKATWYQISYIYTAVTQLAELSSEKSMFEPAAEDYPGHPLRNGATGESVEQLQVWLRIIGRFYESVPLIAAADGSFTTATENAVKAFQNAFSLMADGIVGPETWRQLQLACRNLKEGIDAGSGSPPVYPGEALRVGSRGDTVRIMQNSLNAIGRIYTGIPVLLADGIYGTATDNAVRTFQRLFGMDADGVIRRTTWNRIVSVSDSL
;
A
#
# COMPACT_ATOMS: atom_id res chain seq x y z
N MET A 1 -6.06 20.01 -27.48
CA MET A 1 -5.52 18.74 -26.98
C MET A 1 -5.99 18.61 -25.54
N SER A 2 -6.60 17.47 -25.20
CA SER A 2 -7.06 17.22 -23.84
C SER A 2 -5.88 16.76 -22.98
N THR A 3 -5.98 16.92 -21.67
CA THR A 3 -4.91 16.57 -20.74
C THR A 3 -5.48 15.90 -19.49
N GLY A 4 -4.71 14.98 -18.93
CA GLY A 4 -4.93 14.45 -17.57
C GLY A 4 -3.78 14.87 -16.66
N THR A 5 -3.87 14.48 -15.39
CA THR A 5 -2.82 14.79 -14.40
C THR A 5 -2.29 13.50 -13.81
N LEU A 6 -0.97 13.40 -13.63
CA LEU A 6 -0.32 12.31 -12.91
C LEU A 6 0.27 12.85 -11.61
N ARG A 7 -0.01 12.16 -10.50
CA ARG A 7 0.65 12.35 -9.22
C ARG A 7 1.27 11.03 -8.78
N VAL A 8 2.51 11.07 -8.31
CA VAL A 8 3.20 9.87 -7.80
C VAL A 8 3.31 9.96 -6.28
N GLU A 9 2.97 8.87 -5.61
CA GLU A 9 3.01 8.73 -4.16
C GLU A 9 3.96 7.59 -3.80
N VAL A 10 5.05 7.91 -3.12
CA VAL A 10 6.12 6.99 -2.76
C VAL A 10 6.10 6.77 -1.26
N PHE A 11 6.04 5.50 -0.86
CA PHE A 11 5.96 5.11 0.54
C PHE A 11 6.63 3.75 0.76
N ILE A 12 6.73 3.38 2.02
CA ILE A 12 7.12 2.04 2.47
C ILE A 12 6.10 1.52 3.46
N ALA A 13 6.11 0.20 3.68
CA ALA A 13 5.31 -0.47 4.70
C ALA A 13 3.79 -0.34 4.48
N ARG A 14 3.31 -0.45 3.23
CA ARG A 14 1.89 -0.30 2.82
C ARG A 14 1.26 1.00 3.31
N GLU A 15 1.69 2.14 2.75
CA GLU A 15 1.22 3.50 3.07
C GLU A 15 1.44 3.94 4.53
N ALA A 16 2.22 3.21 5.32
CA ALA A 16 2.40 3.56 6.73
C ALA A 16 3.50 4.61 6.94
N LEU A 17 4.45 4.69 6.00
CA LEU A 17 5.56 5.63 6.05
C LEU A 17 5.71 6.31 4.69
N PRO A 18 5.47 7.63 4.59
CA PRO A 18 5.76 8.38 3.38
C PRO A 18 7.28 8.43 3.16
N LEU A 19 7.71 8.48 1.91
CA LEU A 19 9.13 8.51 1.58
C LEU A 19 9.50 9.83 0.87
N PRO A 20 9.97 10.85 1.63
CA PRO A 20 10.39 12.13 1.06
C PRO A 20 11.72 12.04 0.30
N GLY A 21 11.91 12.91 -0.68
CA GLY A 21 13.16 13.03 -1.44
C GLY A 21 13.42 11.91 -2.47
N ALA A 22 12.42 11.05 -2.73
CA ALA A 22 12.50 10.07 -3.81
C ALA A 22 12.43 10.78 -5.17
N LEU A 23 13.38 10.48 -6.06
CA LEU A 23 13.41 11.02 -7.41
C LEU A 23 12.44 10.23 -8.29
N VAL A 24 11.51 10.93 -8.94
CA VAL A 24 10.55 10.38 -9.89
C VAL A 24 10.82 10.96 -11.26
N GLU A 25 11.13 10.09 -12.23
CA GLU A 25 11.34 10.44 -13.63
C GLU A 25 10.19 9.89 -14.47
N ILE A 26 9.55 10.74 -15.28
CA ILE A 26 8.40 10.39 -16.14
C ILE A 26 8.84 10.37 -17.61
N TYR A 27 8.49 9.32 -18.36
CA TYR A 27 8.85 9.11 -19.76
C TYR A 27 7.64 8.82 -20.62
N ASP A 28 7.75 9.11 -21.92
CA ASP A 28 6.86 8.53 -22.92
C ASP A 28 7.02 7.00 -22.92
N ALA A 29 5.94 6.29 -23.25
CA ALA A 29 5.90 4.83 -23.17
C ALA A 29 7.01 4.18 -24.02
N GLY A 30 7.84 3.35 -23.39
CA GLY A 30 8.95 2.65 -24.03
C GLY A 30 10.26 3.45 -24.12
N GLU A 31 10.29 4.70 -23.68
CA GLU A 31 11.46 5.57 -23.85
C GLU A 31 12.41 5.60 -22.65
N TRP A 32 12.06 4.96 -21.52
CA TRP A 32 12.85 5.00 -20.28
C TRP A 32 14.26 4.37 -20.38
N GLN A 33 14.49 3.47 -21.36
CA GLN A 33 15.80 2.87 -21.64
C GLN A 33 16.58 3.62 -22.74
N GLY A 34 15.97 4.64 -23.36
CA GLY A 34 16.55 5.38 -24.46
C GLY A 34 17.48 6.51 -24.02
N GLU A 35 17.99 7.25 -25.01
CA GLU A 35 18.74 8.50 -24.78
C GLU A 35 17.82 9.70 -24.51
N ASN A 36 16.50 9.51 -24.65
CA ASN A 36 15.52 10.57 -24.49
C ASN A 36 15.47 11.02 -23.02
N PRO A 37 15.54 12.35 -22.76
CA PRO A 37 15.39 12.86 -21.41
C PRO A 37 13.95 12.61 -20.91
N PRO A 38 13.76 12.45 -19.59
CA PRO A 38 12.41 12.36 -19.03
C PRO A 38 11.62 13.64 -19.30
N ILE A 39 10.31 13.49 -19.51
CA ILE A 39 9.32 14.56 -19.63
C ILE A 39 9.35 15.44 -18.37
N ALA A 40 9.47 14.81 -17.20
CA ALA A 40 9.54 15.50 -15.92
C ALA A 40 10.45 14.76 -14.93
N ARG A 41 11.13 15.54 -14.09
CA ARG A 41 11.88 15.08 -12.91
C ARG A 41 11.31 15.76 -11.68
N LEU A 42 10.80 14.96 -10.76
CA LEU A 42 10.13 15.44 -9.54
C LEU A 42 10.79 14.81 -8.32
N MET A 43 10.66 15.47 -7.18
CA MET A 43 11.01 14.90 -5.88
C MET A 43 9.75 14.82 -5.03
N THR A 44 9.67 13.79 -4.19
CA THR A 44 8.57 13.66 -3.24
C THR A 44 8.75 14.60 -2.04
N ASP A 45 7.64 15.18 -1.58
CA ASP A 45 7.55 16.02 -0.39
C ASP A 45 7.56 15.21 0.92
N GLU A 46 7.41 15.88 2.06
CA GLU A 46 7.33 15.26 3.41
C GLU A 46 6.20 14.22 3.56
N SER A 47 5.20 14.26 2.68
CA SER A 47 4.10 13.28 2.63
C SER A 47 4.34 12.18 1.59
N GLY A 48 5.53 12.14 0.98
CA GLY A 48 5.91 11.14 -0.01
C GLY A 48 5.29 11.42 -1.39
N ARG A 49 4.90 12.67 -1.69
CA ARG A 49 4.11 12.98 -2.89
C ARG A 49 4.84 13.92 -3.82
N THR A 50 4.72 13.69 -5.12
CA THR A 50 5.16 14.67 -6.11
C THR A 50 4.13 15.76 -6.29
N GLU A 51 4.57 16.93 -6.77
CA GLU A 51 3.65 17.86 -7.40
C GLU A 51 2.94 17.19 -8.60
N PRO A 52 1.67 17.50 -8.89
CA PRO A 52 0.95 16.91 -10.01
C PRO A 52 1.50 17.41 -11.36
N VAL A 53 1.69 16.50 -12.32
CA VAL A 53 2.16 16.82 -13.67
C VAL A 53 1.03 16.66 -14.68
N THR A 54 0.81 17.69 -15.48
CA THR A 54 -0.16 17.66 -16.59
C THR A 54 0.45 16.95 -17.79
N LEU A 55 -0.23 15.91 -18.28
CA LEU A 55 0.20 15.08 -19.40
C LEU A 55 -0.89 15.04 -20.49
N TYR A 56 -0.47 14.82 -21.73
CA TYR A 56 -1.40 14.70 -22.84
C TYR A 56 -2.31 13.48 -22.67
N ALA A 57 -3.59 13.65 -22.98
CA ALA A 57 -4.56 12.56 -23.01
C ALA A 57 -5.52 12.69 -24.21
N PRO A 58 -6.00 11.58 -24.79
CA PRO A 58 -7.05 11.59 -25.81
C PRO A 58 -8.35 12.23 -25.32
N ASP A 59 -9.24 12.56 -26.26
CA ASP A 59 -10.55 13.13 -25.97
C ASP A 59 -11.39 12.19 -25.07
N PRO A 60 -11.95 12.67 -23.94
CA PRO A 60 -12.75 11.83 -23.04
C PRO A 60 -14.05 11.31 -23.69
N ALA A 61 -14.50 11.85 -24.82
CA ALA A 61 -15.63 11.31 -25.58
C ALA A 61 -15.35 9.89 -26.13
N LEU A 62 -14.08 9.53 -26.35
CA LEU A 62 -13.68 8.22 -26.85
C LEU A 62 -14.07 7.07 -25.90
N SER A 63 -14.19 7.33 -24.59
CA SER A 63 -14.58 6.31 -23.62
C SER A 63 -16.09 6.07 -23.54
N GLN A 64 -16.90 6.95 -24.12
CA GLN A 64 -18.36 6.95 -23.94
C GLN A 64 -19.08 5.94 -24.85
N HIS A 65 -18.36 5.35 -25.81
CA HIS A 65 -18.89 4.41 -26.78
C HIS A 65 -17.96 3.20 -26.90
N PRO A 66 -18.47 2.02 -27.29
CA PRO A 66 -17.68 0.78 -27.40
C PRO A 66 -16.75 0.74 -28.63
N GLN A 67 -16.35 1.90 -29.19
CA GLN A 67 -15.61 1.94 -30.46
C GLN A 67 -14.17 1.41 -30.28
N GLU A 68 -13.88 0.28 -30.94
CA GLU A 68 -12.67 -0.54 -30.73
C GLU A 68 -11.36 0.08 -31.24
N GLN A 69 -11.40 1.14 -32.05
CA GLN A 69 -10.20 1.59 -32.80
C GLN A 69 -9.35 2.64 -32.09
N THR A 70 -9.82 3.26 -31.01
CA THR A 70 -9.08 4.33 -30.32
C THR A 70 -9.12 4.16 -28.82
N VAL A 71 -7.95 4.07 -28.19
CA VAL A 71 -7.85 4.03 -26.72
C VAL A 71 -8.12 5.43 -26.14
N PRO A 72 -8.95 5.58 -25.08
CA PRO A 72 -9.33 6.86 -24.51
C PRO A 72 -8.30 7.42 -23.49
N TYR A 73 -7.07 6.89 -23.51
CA TYR A 73 -6.00 7.27 -22.58
C TYR A 73 -4.64 7.26 -23.29
N SER A 74 -3.74 8.09 -22.78
CA SER A 74 -2.32 8.03 -23.10
C SER A 74 -1.61 7.09 -22.13
N VAL A 75 -0.43 6.62 -22.52
CA VAL A 75 0.39 5.69 -21.73
C VAL A 75 1.76 6.32 -21.47
N TYR A 76 2.22 6.24 -20.22
CA TYR A 76 3.51 6.76 -19.77
C TYR A 76 4.23 5.74 -18.89
N ASP A 77 5.55 5.90 -18.77
CA ASP A 77 6.38 5.08 -17.89
C ASP A 77 6.98 5.95 -16.79
N ILE A 78 7.19 5.42 -15.59
CA ILE A 78 7.96 6.09 -14.54
C ILE A 78 9.09 5.24 -14.01
N VAL A 79 10.13 5.94 -13.55
CA VAL A 79 11.23 5.37 -12.79
C VAL A 79 11.35 6.10 -11.47
N VAL A 80 11.31 5.36 -10.36
CA VAL A 80 11.46 5.91 -9.01
C VAL A 80 12.77 5.44 -8.39
N ARG A 81 13.57 6.38 -7.89
CA ARG A 81 14.90 6.12 -7.34
C ARG A 81 15.07 6.79 -5.99
N MET A 82 15.61 6.04 -5.04
CA MET A 82 16.09 6.57 -3.76
C MET A 82 17.25 5.74 -3.24
N CYS A 83 18.26 6.41 -2.66
CA CYS A 83 19.39 5.71 -2.05
C CYS A 83 18.94 4.83 -0.89
N GLY A 84 19.49 3.62 -0.81
CA GLY A 84 19.07 2.64 0.21
C GLY A 84 17.82 1.84 -0.18
N TYR A 85 17.24 2.09 -1.36
CA TYR A 85 16.07 1.36 -1.86
C TYR A 85 16.31 0.82 -3.27
N GLN A 86 15.58 -0.23 -3.62
CA GLN A 86 15.55 -0.78 -4.97
C GLN A 86 14.80 0.18 -5.90
N PRO A 87 15.38 0.53 -7.07
CA PRO A 87 14.67 1.33 -8.04
C PRO A 87 13.42 0.60 -8.55
N GLN A 88 12.31 1.33 -8.66
CA GLN A 88 11.04 0.81 -9.17
C GLN A 88 10.78 1.34 -10.58
N PHE A 89 10.37 0.44 -11.47
CA PHE A 89 10.04 0.77 -12.86
C PHE A 89 8.59 0.37 -13.10
N ILE A 90 7.73 1.35 -13.40
CA ILE A 90 6.32 1.10 -13.66
C ILE A 90 6.02 1.59 -15.06
N LEU A 91 5.72 0.63 -15.93
CA LEU A 91 5.45 0.84 -17.33
C LEU A 91 3.94 0.78 -17.57
N GLY A 92 3.44 1.59 -18.50
CA GLY A 92 2.05 1.45 -18.92
C GLY A 92 1.03 2.30 -18.14
N ILE A 93 1.46 3.35 -17.42
CA ILE A 93 0.60 4.21 -16.60
C ILE A 93 -0.39 4.95 -17.48
N GLN A 94 -1.67 4.88 -17.13
CA GLN A 94 -2.74 5.37 -17.99
C GLN A 94 -3.24 6.73 -17.54
N ILE A 95 -3.29 7.68 -18.48
CA ILE A 95 -3.73 9.06 -18.25
C ILE A 95 -4.99 9.35 -19.06
N PHE A 96 -6.08 9.66 -18.35
CA PHE A 96 -7.36 10.04 -18.93
C PHE A 96 -7.54 11.56 -18.86
N ALA A 97 -8.16 12.12 -19.89
CA ALA A 97 -8.44 13.54 -19.94
C ALA A 97 -9.37 14.00 -18.80
N GLY A 98 -9.01 15.09 -18.13
CA GLY A 98 -9.78 15.67 -17.03
C GLY A 98 -9.78 14.87 -15.73
N VAL A 99 -8.99 13.78 -15.66
CA VAL A 99 -8.89 12.91 -14.49
C VAL A 99 -7.49 13.01 -13.90
N GLU A 100 -7.40 13.00 -12.58
CA GLU A 100 -6.14 12.81 -11.87
C GLU A 100 -5.87 11.32 -11.66
N SER A 101 -4.81 10.84 -12.30
CA SER A 101 -4.22 9.53 -12.09
C SER A 101 -3.26 9.58 -10.90
N ILE A 102 -3.41 8.63 -9.98
CA ILE A 102 -2.56 8.48 -8.79
C ILE A 102 -1.74 7.21 -8.97
N GLN A 103 -0.42 7.34 -9.07
CA GLN A 103 0.48 6.20 -9.11
C GLN A 103 1.13 6.01 -7.74
N GLN A 104 0.71 4.94 -7.05
CA GLN A 104 1.30 4.53 -5.79
C GLN A 104 2.54 3.66 -6.05
N VAL A 105 3.62 3.91 -5.32
CA VAL A 105 4.90 3.21 -5.45
C VAL A 105 5.41 2.82 -4.08
N GLU A 106 5.44 1.51 -3.81
CA GLU A 106 6.06 0.97 -2.62
C GLU A 106 7.55 0.71 -2.87
N MET A 107 8.41 1.35 -2.08
CA MET A 107 9.85 1.16 -2.17
C MET A 107 10.32 0.04 -1.24
N VAL A 108 11.12 -0.87 -1.78
CA VAL A 108 11.73 -1.96 -1.00
C VAL A 108 13.16 -1.55 -0.62
N PRO A 109 13.55 -1.61 0.67
CA PRO A 109 14.94 -1.36 1.07
C PRO A 109 15.91 -2.26 0.32
N ALA A 110 16.98 -1.67 -0.22
CA ALA A 110 17.99 -2.40 -0.97
C ALA A 110 18.79 -3.30 -0.02
N GLN A 111 18.61 -4.62 -0.16
CA GLN A 111 19.59 -5.57 0.38
C GLN A 111 20.86 -5.48 -0.47
N ALA A 112 22.04 -5.60 0.16
CA ALA A 112 23.27 -5.78 -0.58
C ALA A 112 23.11 -6.99 -1.52
N CYS A 113 23.14 -6.75 -2.84
CA CYS A 113 23.01 -7.74 -3.92
C CYS A 113 21.59 -8.27 -4.23
N GLN A 114 20.65 -7.41 -4.61
CA GLN A 114 19.64 -7.82 -5.61
C GLN A 114 19.88 -7.07 -6.92
N THR A 115 20.12 -7.84 -7.98
CA THR A 115 20.38 -7.38 -9.36
C THR A 115 19.12 -7.33 -10.21
N GLU A 116 17.99 -7.86 -9.73
CA GLU A 116 16.74 -7.84 -10.49
C GLU A 116 16.05 -6.49 -10.33
N VAL A 117 15.90 -5.83 -11.47
CA VAL A 117 15.13 -4.61 -11.61
C VAL A 117 13.65 -4.99 -11.60
N GLY A 118 12.92 -4.57 -10.57
CA GLY A 118 11.47 -4.73 -10.51
C GLY A 118 10.80 -3.90 -11.60
N VAL A 119 10.49 -4.52 -12.75
CA VAL A 119 9.71 -3.91 -13.83
C VAL A 119 8.26 -4.37 -13.72
N SER A 120 7.39 -3.44 -13.35
CA SER A 120 5.94 -3.65 -13.32
C SER A 120 5.33 -3.13 -14.60
N ARG A 121 4.45 -3.91 -15.24
CA ARG A 121 3.76 -3.50 -16.46
C ARG A 121 2.25 -3.48 -16.23
N ILE A 122 1.66 -2.32 -16.46
CA ILE A 122 0.23 -2.10 -16.43
C ILE A 122 -0.32 -2.44 -17.83
N PRO A 123 -1.19 -3.45 -17.98
CA PRO A 123 -1.83 -3.78 -19.24
C PRO A 123 -2.96 -2.78 -19.54
N ALA A 124 -3.48 -2.84 -20.77
CA ALA A 124 -4.69 -2.12 -21.15
C ALA A 124 -5.87 -2.49 -20.21
N HIS A 125 -6.85 -1.59 -20.10
CA HIS A 125 -8.09 -1.87 -19.37
C HIS A 125 -8.74 -3.17 -19.85
N ASP A 126 -9.12 -4.03 -18.91
CA ASP A 126 -9.88 -5.24 -19.18
C ASP A 126 -11.38 -4.91 -19.19
N LEU A 127 -11.78 -4.18 -20.24
CA LEU A 127 -13.18 -3.82 -20.45
C LEU A 127 -14.05 -5.03 -20.84
N MET A 128 -13.42 -6.16 -21.19
CA MET A 128 -14.02 -7.34 -21.81
C MET A 128 -13.38 -8.62 -21.25
N GLY A 129 -13.69 -8.97 -20.00
CA GLY A 129 -13.64 -10.38 -19.66
C GLY A 129 -14.80 -11.10 -20.38
N PRO A 130 -14.62 -12.32 -20.91
CA PRO A 130 -15.76 -13.14 -21.37
C PRO A 130 -16.77 -13.34 -20.22
N PRO A 131 -18.01 -13.79 -20.50
CA PRO A 131 -19.01 -14.02 -19.45
C PRO A 131 -18.42 -14.86 -18.31
N GLN A 132 -18.52 -14.34 -17.09
CA GLN A 132 -18.07 -15.03 -15.88
C GLN A 132 -18.66 -16.44 -15.84
N PRO A 133 -17.89 -17.49 -15.48
CA PRO A 133 -18.37 -18.85 -15.50
C PRO A 133 -19.66 -18.99 -14.69
N SER A 134 -20.63 -19.71 -15.27
CA SER A 134 -21.98 -19.86 -14.72
C SER A 134 -21.95 -20.27 -13.25
N LEU A 135 -22.82 -19.66 -12.43
CA LEU A 135 -22.91 -19.91 -10.99
C LEU A 135 -23.27 -21.36 -10.60
N ALA A 136 -23.47 -22.26 -11.55
CA ALA A 136 -23.85 -23.67 -11.31
C ALA A 136 -22.80 -24.44 -10.47
N GLU A 137 -21.54 -24.01 -10.48
CA GLU A 137 -20.47 -24.67 -9.71
C GLU A 137 -20.41 -24.23 -8.23
N TYR A 138 -21.20 -23.24 -7.80
CA TYR A 138 -20.95 -22.43 -6.60
C TYR A 138 -21.38 -23.04 -5.24
N SER A 139 -21.45 -24.37 -5.14
CA SER A 139 -22.51 -25.05 -4.37
C SER A 139 -22.17 -25.64 -2.97
N ASN A 140 -21.04 -25.26 -2.33
CA ASN A 140 -20.62 -25.92 -1.07
C ASN A 140 -20.40 -25.02 0.18
N GLY A 141 -20.35 -23.69 0.07
CA GLY A 141 -20.04 -22.81 1.22
C GLY A 141 -21.28 -22.25 1.93
N ARG A 142 -21.56 -22.63 3.18
CA ARG A 142 -22.66 -22.05 3.98
C ARG A 142 -22.23 -20.71 4.61
N ILE A 143 -22.91 -19.61 4.28
CA ILE A 143 -22.79 -18.33 5.01
C ILE A 143 -23.84 -18.32 6.13
N THR A 144 -23.41 -18.59 7.37
CA THR A 144 -24.28 -18.60 8.55
C THR A 144 -24.23 -17.27 9.34
N SER A 145 -23.37 -16.33 8.95
CA SER A 145 -23.05 -15.10 9.67
C SER A 145 -23.50 -13.83 8.94
N ARG A 146 -23.58 -12.71 9.68
CA ARG A 146 -23.81 -11.35 9.14
C ARG A 146 -22.68 -10.99 8.16
N VAL A 147 -22.98 -10.12 7.19
CA VAL A 147 -21.96 -9.61 6.24
C VAL A 147 -20.95 -8.75 6.99
N ILE A 148 -19.68 -9.15 6.91
CA ILE A 148 -18.53 -8.44 7.49
C ILE A 148 -17.61 -8.05 6.34
N ILE A 149 -17.24 -6.77 6.27
CA ILE A 149 -16.21 -6.33 5.32
C ILE A 149 -14.84 -6.79 5.84
N PRO A 150 -14.08 -7.59 5.08
CA PRO A 150 -12.77 -8.05 5.51
C PRO A 150 -11.77 -6.88 5.52
N GLN A 151 -10.73 -7.01 6.35
CA GLN A 151 -9.66 -5.99 6.39
C GLN A 151 -8.77 -6.06 5.15
N TYR A 152 -8.46 -7.29 4.71
CA TYR A 152 -7.54 -7.58 3.61
C TYR A 152 -8.13 -8.57 2.63
N VAL A 153 -7.59 -8.56 1.41
CA VAL A 153 -7.86 -9.53 0.34
C VAL A 153 -6.51 -10.07 -0.14
N THR A 154 -6.36 -11.39 -0.15
CA THR A 154 -5.18 -12.08 -0.72
C THR A 154 -5.47 -12.49 -2.15
N VAL A 155 -4.81 -11.81 -3.09
CA VAL A 155 -4.98 -12.00 -4.53
C VAL A 155 -3.87 -12.92 -5.05
N HIS A 156 -4.23 -13.95 -5.81
CA HIS A 156 -3.29 -14.79 -6.53
C HIS A 156 -3.09 -14.26 -7.96
N LEU A 157 -1.84 -13.98 -8.34
CA LEU A 157 -1.47 -13.33 -9.61
C LEU A 157 -1.27 -14.35 -10.75
N GLY A 158 -2.19 -15.32 -10.86
CA GLY A 158 -2.13 -16.40 -11.84
C GLY A 158 -3.42 -17.22 -11.88
N GLN A 159 -3.40 -18.28 -12.68
CA GLN A 159 -4.48 -19.28 -12.67
C GLN A 159 -4.53 -19.98 -11.30
N PRO A 160 -5.70 -20.42 -10.82
CA PRO A 160 -5.81 -21.00 -9.47
C PRO A 160 -4.79 -22.11 -9.14
N ASP A 161 -4.49 -22.96 -10.12
CA ASP A 161 -3.58 -24.11 -9.97
C ASP A 161 -2.09 -23.76 -10.20
N ASP A 162 -1.77 -22.51 -10.54
CA ASP A 162 -0.39 -22.07 -10.76
C ASP A 162 0.32 -21.79 -9.43
N ALA A 163 0.85 -22.85 -8.81
CA ALA A 163 1.55 -22.75 -7.53
C ALA A 163 2.79 -21.82 -7.55
N ALA A 164 3.33 -21.49 -8.74
CA ALA A 164 4.47 -20.59 -8.88
C ALA A 164 4.04 -19.11 -8.93
N ALA A 165 2.76 -18.83 -9.22
CA ALA A 165 2.28 -17.46 -9.31
C ALA A 165 2.28 -16.77 -7.92
N PRO A 166 2.79 -15.53 -7.83
CA PRO A 166 2.87 -14.81 -6.58
C PRO A 166 1.48 -14.51 -6.01
N GLN A 167 1.41 -14.33 -4.70
CA GLN A 167 0.22 -13.82 -4.02
C GLN A 167 0.53 -12.43 -3.48
N VAL A 168 -0.44 -11.53 -3.52
CA VAL A 168 -0.34 -10.17 -2.98
C VAL A 168 -1.51 -9.94 -2.05
N THR A 169 -1.24 -9.53 -0.81
CA THR A 169 -2.30 -9.13 0.12
C THR A 169 -2.47 -7.61 0.04
N VAL A 170 -3.69 -7.11 -0.15
CA VAL A 170 -4.00 -5.67 -0.14
C VAL A 170 -5.17 -5.37 0.80
N SER A 171 -5.36 -4.10 1.17
CA SER A 171 -6.59 -3.71 1.91
C SER A 171 -7.82 -3.94 1.03
N PHE A 172 -8.96 -4.25 1.64
CA PHE A 172 -10.21 -4.44 0.87
C PHE A 172 -10.56 -3.23 0.00
N ARG A 173 -10.33 -2.00 0.50
CA ARG A 173 -10.55 -0.78 -0.27
C ARG A 173 -9.60 -0.70 -1.47
N ASN A 174 -8.31 -0.94 -1.27
CA ASN A 174 -7.33 -0.85 -2.35
C ASN A 174 -7.56 -1.94 -3.41
N TYR A 175 -8.05 -3.12 -3.01
CA TYR A 175 -8.51 -4.14 -3.96
C TYR A 175 -9.62 -3.59 -4.88
N ILE A 176 -10.68 -3.01 -4.30
CA ILE A 176 -11.79 -2.46 -5.10
C ILE A 176 -11.34 -1.28 -5.95
N LYS A 177 -10.51 -0.36 -5.44
CA LYS A 177 -9.94 0.76 -6.23
C LYS A 177 -9.16 0.25 -7.45
N ASN A 178 -8.36 -0.80 -7.25
CA ASN A 178 -7.58 -1.43 -8.31
C ASN A 178 -8.49 -2.09 -9.37
N VAL A 179 -9.45 -2.90 -8.94
CA VAL A 179 -10.39 -3.58 -9.85
C VAL A 179 -11.25 -2.59 -10.61
N ALA A 180 -11.84 -1.61 -9.92
CA ALA A 180 -12.63 -0.56 -10.54
C ALA A 180 -11.83 0.19 -11.59
N SER A 181 -10.60 0.55 -11.25
CA SER A 181 -9.72 1.27 -12.17
C SER A 181 -9.19 0.37 -13.31
N SER A 182 -9.21 -0.96 -13.17
CA SER A 182 -8.80 -1.94 -14.21
C SER A 182 -9.90 -2.24 -15.21
N GLU A 183 -11.14 -2.21 -14.75
CA GLU A 183 -12.32 -2.68 -15.50
C GLU A 183 -13.22 -1.55 -16.00
N LEU A 184 -13.06 -0.33 -15.47
CA LEU A 184 -13.93 0.81 -15.75
C LEU A 184 -13.10 2.01 -16.17
N TYR A 185 -13.61 2.79 -17.13
CA TYR A 185 -13.00 4.06 -17.46
C TYR A 185 -13.41 5.14 -16.46
N PRO A 186 -12.45 5.89 -15.87
CA PRO A 186 -12.76 6.93 -14.89
C PRO A 186 -13.54 8.11 -15.49
N THR A 187 -13.59 8.23 -16.82
CA THR A 187 -14.36 9.24 -17.56
C THR A 187 -15.84 8.89 -17.70
N TRP A 188 -16.29 7.73 -17.22
CA TRP A 188 -17.71 7.36 -17.22
C TRP A 188 -18.53 8.18 -16.21
N PRO A 189 -19.84 8.35 -16.46
CA PRO A 189 -20.73 9.01 -15.52
C PRO A 189 -20.68 8.38 -14.12
N GLU A 190 -20.70 9.20 -13.07
CA GLU A 190 -20.55 8.75 -11.69
C GLU A 190 -21.57 7.67 -11.28
N ASN A 191 -22.82 7.77 -11.76
CA ASN A 191 -23.84 6.75 -11.47
C ASN A 191 -23.51 5.39 -12.10
N ALA A 192 -22.91 5.38 -13.30
CA ALA A 192 -22.44 4.16 -13.94
C ALA A 192 -21.26 3.55 -13.15
N LEU A 193 -20.29 4.38 -12.75
CA LEU A 193 -19.17 3.95 -11.91
C LEU A 193 -19.66 3.32 -10.59
N ARG A 194 -20.56 4.00 -9.87
CA ARG A 194 -21.14 3.50 -8.61
C ARG A 194 -21.86 2.16 -8.80
N ALA A 195 -22.70 2.03 -9.84
CA ALA A 195 -23.41 0.78 -10.11
C ALA A 195 -22.45 -0.39 -10.36
N ASN A 196 -21.40 -0.17 -11.16
CA ASN A 196 -20.38 -1.20 -11.40
C ASN A 196 -19.55 -1.52 -10.15
N ILE A 197 -19.18 -0.51 -9.35
CA ILE A 197 -18.42 -0.72 -8.11
C ILE A 197 -19.24 -1.50 -7.07
N TYR A 198 -20.55 -1.25 -6.95
CA TYR A 198 -21.43 -2.07 -6.10
C TYR A 198 -21.43 -3.55 -6.51
N ARG A 199 -21.46 -3.83 -7.82
CA ARG A 199 -21.35 -5.19 -8.35
C ARG A 199 -19.98 -5.79 -7.99
N GLN A 200 -18.90 -5.03 -8.15
CA GLN A 200 -17.54 -5.48 -7.84
C GLN A 200 -17.38 -5.81 -6.34
N ILE A 201 -17.93 -5.00 -5.45
CA ILE A 201 -17.96 -5.26 -4.00
C ILE A 201 -18.68 -6.58 -3.69
N SER A 202 -19.86 -6.80 -4.28
CA SER A 202 -20.62 -8.05 -4.09
C SER A 202 -19.85 -9.30 -4.55
N LEU A 203 -19.12 -9.22 -5.66
CA LEU A 203 -18.33 -10.33 -6.21
C LEU A 203 -17.23 -10.77 -5.23
N VAL A 204 -16.38 -9.83 -4.78
CA VAL A 204 -15.29 -10.16 -3.86
C VAL A 204 -15.81 -10.60 -2.49
N LEU A 205 -16.88 -9.98 -1.98
CA LEU A 205 -17.51 -10.41 -0.72
C LEU A 205 -18.05 -11.83 -0.84
N ASN A 206 -18.63 -12.20 -1.98
CA ASN A 206 -19.09 -13.57 -2.21
C ASN A 206 -17.91 -14.56 -2.17
N ARG A 207 -16.79 -14.27 -2.83
CA ARG A 207 -15.59 -15.14 -2.81
C ARG A 207 -15.05 -15.36 -1.40
N ILE A 208 -14.94 -14.28 -0.62
CA ILE A 208 -14.36 -14.33 0.72
C ILE A 208 -15.32 -15.01 1.71
N LEU A 209 -16.59 -14.62 1.73
CA LEU A 209 -17.55 -15.08 2.73
C LEU A 209 -17.97 -16.53 2.50
N THR A 210 -17.98 -17.01 1.25
CA THR A 210 -18.16 -18.44 0.96
C THR A 210 -16.89 -19.25 1.20
N GLY A 211 -15.74 -18.60 1.40
CA GLY A 211 -14.43 -19.23 1.42
C GLY A 211 -14.18 -20.01 0.13
N TRP A 212 -14.53 -19.46 -1.03
CA TRP A 212 -14.60 -20.21 -2.30
C TRP A 212 -13.30 -20.99 -2.61
N TYR A 213 -12.18 -20.28 -2.59
CA TYR A 213 -10.85 -20.87 -2.80
C TYR A 213 -10.35 -21.59 -1.53
N ARG A 214 -10.50 -20.96 -0.36
CA ARG A 214 -10.07 -21.53 0.94
C ARG A 214 -10.67 -22.91 1.23
N SER A 215 -11.96 -23.11 0.96
CA SER A 215 -12.67 -24.38 1.14
C SER A 215 -12.21 -25.49 0.20
N ARG A 216 -11.47 -25.13 -0.86
CA ARG A 216 -10.84 -26.04 -1.83
C ARG A 216 -9.35 -26.27 -1.56
N GLY A 217 -8.83 -25.78 -0.44
CA GLY A 217 -7.45 -25.98 -0.01
C GLY A 217 -6.46 -24.90 -0.47
N TYR A 218 -6.93 -23.86 -1.17
CA TYR A 218 -6.07 -22.75 -1.56
C TYR A 218 -5.75 -21.81 -0.39
N SER A 219 -4.58 -21.17 -0.45
CA SER A 219 -4.10 -20.21 0.55
C SER A 219 -4.47 -18.75 0.25
N PHE A 220 -5.21 -18.49 -0.83
CA PHE A 220 -5.65 -17.16 -1.27
C PHE A 220 -7.18 -17.03 -1.28
N ASP A 221 -7.65 -15.81 -1.48
CA ASP A 221 -9.07 -15.46 -1.41
C ASP A 221 -9.71 -15.30 -2.79
N ILE A 222 -8.93 -14.82 -3.77
CA ILE A 222 -9.39 -14.51 -5.14
C ILE A 222 -8.21 -14.53 -6.13
N THR A 223 -8.48 -14.71 -7.43
CA THR A 223 -7.49 -14.58 -8.51
C THR A 223 -7.55 -13.20 -9.17
N ASN A 224 -6.54 -12.86 -9.97
CA ASN A 224 -6.40 -11.54 -10.59
C ASN A 224 -6.95 -11.41 -12.02
N SER A 225 -7.57 -12.46 -12.56
CA SER A 225 -8.05 -12.52 -13.95
C SER A 225 -9.55 -12.29 -14.04
N ALA A 226 -10.00 -11.44 -14.98
CA ALA A 226 -11.43 -11.27 -15.27
C ALA A 226 -12.10 -12.54 -15.82
N PHE A 227 -11.32 -13.52 -16.29
CA PHE A 227 -11.85 -14.80 -16.74
C PHE A 227 -12.41 -15.62 -15.57
N SER A 228 -11.72 -15.61 -14.43
CA SER A 228 -12.09 -16.40 -13.25
C SER A 228 -12.80 -15.58 -12.19
N ASP A 229 -12.40 -14.32 -12.02
CA ASP A 229 -12.85 -13.40 -10.98
C ASP A 229 -13.00 -11.96 -11.51
N GLN A 230 -12.08 -11.08 -11.13
CA GLN A 230 -12.07 -9.64 -11.44
C GLN A 230 -10.66 -9.24 -11.84
N ALA A 231 -10.53 -8.33 -12.80
CA ALA A 231 -9.23 -7.87 -13.27
C ALA A 231 -8.52 -7.09 -12.16
N PHE A 232 -7.42 -7.65 -11.65
CA PHE A 232 -6.55 -6.98 -10.70
C PHE A 232 -5.14 -6.89 -11.29
N VAL A 233 -4.58 -5.68 -11.31
CA VAL A 233 -3.23 -5.44 -11.83
C VAL A 233 -2.37 -4.88 -10.72
N HIS A 234 -1.37 -5.66 -10.31
CA HIS A 234 -0.40 -5.26 -9.31
C HIS A 234 0.36 -3.99 -9.75
N HIS A 235 0.59 -3.05 -8.81
CA HIS A 235 1.23 -1.74 -9.03
C HIS A 235 0.57 -0.79 -10.05
N ARG A 236 -0.67 -1.03 -10.50
CA ARG A 236 -1.35 -0.09 -11.39
C ARG A 236 -1.68 1.25 -10.73
N ASN A 237 -1.78 2.31 -11.53
CA ASN A 237 -2.35 3.58 -11.08
C ASN A 237 -3.86 3.46 -10.82
N THR A 238 -4.38 4.29 -9.91
CA THR A 238 -5.81 4.51 -9.69
C THR A 238 -6.21 5.91 -10.18
N PHE A 239 -7.48 6.26 -10.00
CA PHE A 239 -8.04 7.53 -10.44
C PHE A 239 -8.80 8.19 -9.30
N SER A 240 -8.54 9.48 -9.04
CA SER A 240 -9.03 10.18 -7.85
C SER A 240 -10.56 10.13 -7.69
N ASN A 241 -11.31 10.16 -8.79
CA ASN A 241 -12.77 10.06 -8.76
C ASN A 241 -13.26 8.64 -8.42
N ILE A 242 -12.59 7.60 -8.92
CA ILE A 242 -12.88 6.20 -8.54
C ILE A 242 -12.53 6.00 -7.06
N ASP A 243 -11.37 6.47 -6.63
CA ASP A 243 -10.92 6.33 -5.24
C ASP A 243 -11.91 6.94 -4.26
N ARG A 244 -12.40 8.17 -4.55
CA ARG A 244 -13.46 8.82 -3.78
C ARG A 244 -14.74 7.99 -3.73
N ILE A 245 -15.21 7.49 -4.88
CA ILE A 245 -16.44 6.69 -4.93
C ILE A 245 -16.28 5.43 -4.07
N VAL A 246 -15.17 4.72 -4.19
CA VAL A 246 -14.90 3.51 -3.40
C VAL A 246 -14.86 3.81 -1.91
N ASP A 247 -14.15 4.87 -1.50
CA ASP A 247 -14.06 5.24 -0.09
C ASP A 247 -15.41 5.61 0.54
N GLU A 248 -16.37 6.07 -0.27
CA GLU A 248 -17.75 6.34 0.16
C GLU A 248 -18.61 5.07 0.30
N ILE A 249 -18.41 4.06 -0.56
CA ILE A 249 -19.38 2.96 -0.74
C ILE A 249 -18.84 1.55 -0.46
N PHE A 250 -17.56 1.38 -0.09
CA PHE A 250 -16.93 0.07 0.08
C PHE A 250 -17.64 -0.86 1.09
N ASP A 251 -18.43 -0.31 2.01
CA ASP A 251 -19.20 -1.05 3.01
C ASP A 251 -20.67 -1.27 2.63
N ILE A 252 -21.06 -0.94 1.40
CA ILE A 252 -22.43 -1.06 0.89
C ILE A 252 -22.46 -2.09 -0.23
N TYR A 253 -23.44 -3.00 -0.18
CA TYR A 253 -23.62 -4.05 -1.18
C TYR A 253 -25.10 -4.20 -1.58
N PRO A 254 -25.40 -4.55 -2.84
CA PRO A 254 -26.73 -4.93 -3.28
C PRO A 254 -27.27 -6.18 -2.55
N GLN A 255 -28.50 -6.09 -2.06
CA GLN A 255 -29.24 -7.19 -1.44
C GLN A 255 -30.64 -7.34 -2.07
N LYS A 256 -31.09 -8.58 -2.25
CA LYS A 256 -32.44 -8.90 -2.71
C LYS A 256 -33.45 -8.79 -1.57
N SER A 257 -34.57 -8.08 -1.80
CA SER A 257 -35.57 -7.74 -0.77
C SER A 257 -36.21 -8.95 -0.07
N ASN A 258 -36.29 -10.11 -0.72
CA ASN A 258 -36.93 -11.31 -0.16
C ASN A 258 -35.99 -12.23 0.64
N PHE A 259 -34.71 -11.84 0.79
CA PHE A 259 -33.71 -12.70 1.41
C PHE A 259 -32.84 -11.92 2.41
N GLU A 260 -33.22 -11.95 3.68
CA GLU A 260 -32.46 -11.36 4.80
C GLU A 260 -31.02 -11.89 4.93
N LYS A 261 -30.76 -13.08 4.39
CA LYS A 261 -29.45 -13.76 4.41
C LYS A 261 -28.99 -14.16 3.01
N CYS A 262 -29.30 -13.32 2.03
CA CYS A 262 -28.80 -13.54 0.70
C CYS A 262 -27.32 -13.19 0.68
N LEU A 263 -26.46 -14.18 0.86
CA LEU A 263 -25.16 -14.26 0.20
C LEU A 263 -24.90 -15.73 -0.15
N TYR A 264 -25.65 -16.66 0.45
CA TYR A 264 -25.80 -18.03 -0.01
C TYR A 264 -26.99 -18.74 0.70
N LYS A 265 -27.93 -19.32 -0.04
CA LYS A 265 -28.75 -20.46 0.45
C LYS A 265 -29.04 -21.42 -0.70
N LYS A 266 -28.79 -22.71 -0.46
CA LYS A 266 -29.09 -23.83 -1.37
C LYS A 266 -30.51 -24.32 -1.10
N ASP A 267 -31.30 -24.35 -2.17
CA ASP A 267 -32.39 -25.28 -2.53
C ASP A 267 -33.50 -24.52 -3.25
N ASN A 268 -33.57 -24.75 -4.58
CA ASN A 268 -34.63 -24.42 -5.54
C ASN A 268 -35.21 -23.00 -5.64
N ASP A 269 -34.64 -22.01 -4.96
CA ASP A 269 -34.80 -20.58 -5.25
C ASP A 269 -33.44 -19.89 -5.08
N SER A 270 -32.60 -19.95 -6.12
CA SER A 270 -31.21 -19.53 -6.03
C SER A 270 -31.09 -18.04 -5.68
N CYS A 271 -30.57 -17.76 -4.49
CA CYS A 271 -30.14 -16.43 -4.08
C CYS A 271 -28.97 -15.95 -4.98
N GLN A 272 -29.31 -15.34 -6.12
CA GLN A 272 -28.34 -14.78 -7.07
C GLN A 272 -28.08 -13.31 -6.72
N ILE A 273 -27.14 -13.00 -5.83
CA ILE A 273 -26.78 -11.59 -5.56
C ILE A 273 -26.04 -10.91 -6.71
N ILE A 274 -25.57 -11.69 -7.69
CA ILE A 274 -24.70 -11.15 -8.71
C ILE A 274 -25.54 -10.80 -9.93
N CYS A 275 -25.67 -9.49 -10.16
CA CYS A 275 -26.07 -8.96 -11.45
C CYS A 275 -24.91 -9.22 -12.42
N LEU A 276 -24.87 -10.43 -12.96
CA LEU A 276 -23.78 -10.90 -13.82
C LEU A 276 -23.84 -10.23 -15.20
N ASP A 277 -25.04 -9.88 -15.65
CA ASP A 277 -25.31 -9.38 -17.00
C ASP A 277 -25.28 -7.83 -17.05
N LEU A 278 -24.32 -7.20 -16.38
CA LEU A 278 -24.10 -5.75 -16.50
C LEU A 278 -23.25 -5.48 -17.75
N GLU A 279 -23.91 -5.18 -18.87
CA GLU A 279 -23.23 -4.64 -20.04
C GLU A 279 -22.69 -3.24 -19.69
N ARG A 280 -21.36 -3.13 -19.55
CA ARG A 280 -20.71 -1.95 -18.95
C ARG A 280 -21.05 -0.64 -19.70
N TRP A 281 -21.13 -0.64 -21.02
CA TRP A 281 -21.55 0.55 -21.79
C TRP A 281 -23.05 0.85 -21.69
N GLU A 282 -23.91 -0.14 -21.47
CA GLU A 282 -25.33 0.12 -21.20
C GLU A 282 -25.51 0.82 -19.85
N THR A 283 -24.65 0.55 -18.85
CA THR A 283 -24.63 1.34 -17.60
C THR A 283 -24.34 2.82 -17.85
N VAL A 284 -23.47 3.14 -18.82
CA VAL A 284 -23.18 4.52 -19.24
C VAL A 284 -24.43 5.14 -19.88
N ALA A 285 -25.11 4.41 -20.76
CA ALA A 285 -26.34 4.89 -21.42
C ALA A 285 -27.49 5.14 -20.42
N LEU A 286 -27.68 4.27 -19.42
CA LEU A 286 -28.66 4.44 -18.33
C LEU A 286 -28.28 5.64 -17.44
N ALA A 287 -27.02 5.76 -17.03
CA ALA A 287 -26.56 6.90 -16.24
C ALA A 287 -26.75 8.24 -16.97
N ASN A 288 -26.49 8.28 -18.28
CA ASN A 288 -26.73 9.47 -19.11
C ASN A 288 -28.22 9.82 -19.26
N ARG A 289 -29.13 8.86 -19.04
CA ARG A 289 -30.59 9.12 -18.95
C ARG A 289 -31.02 9.67 -17.58
N GLY A 290 -30.11 9.72 -16.61
CA GLY A 290 -30.38 10.19 -15.25
C GLY A 290 -30.71 9.07 -14.26
N ASP A 291 -30.55 7.80 -14.63
CA ASP A 291 -30.81 6.69 -13.72
C ASP A 291 -29.85 6.71 -12.53
N THR A 292 -30.40 6.45 -11.33
CA THR A 292 -29.60 6.31 -10.10
C THR A 292 -28.79 5.01 -10.13
N PRO A 293 -27.71 4.87 -9.33
CA PRO A 293 -26.95 3.62 -9.27
C PRO A 293 -27.82 2.40 -8.95
N LEU A 294 -28.80 2.55 -8.05
CA LEU A 294 -29.76 1.50 -7.73
C LEU A 294 -30.71 1.21 -8.90
N GLY A 295 -31.19 2.24 -9.60
CA GLY A 295 -32.05 2.07 -10.78
C GLY A 295 -31.33 1.33 -11.91
N ILE A 296 -30.05 1.67 -12.15
CA ILE A 296 -29.18 0.96 -13.10
C ILE A 296 -29.07 -0.51 -12.71
N LEU A 297 -28.75 -0.82 -11.45
CA LEU A 297 -28.69 -2.20 -10.98
C LEU A 297 -30.04 -2.90 -11.20
N GLN A 298 -31.15 -2.33 -10.74
CA GLN A 298 -32.50 -2.93 -10.88
C GLN A 298 -32.88 -3.22 -12.34
N HIS A 299 -32.43 -2.40 -13.30
CA HIS A 299 -32.64 -2.64 -14.74
C HIS A 299 -32.04 -3.98 -15.20
N PHE A 300 -30.80 -4.28 -14.83
CA PHE A 300 -30.12 -5.52 -15.26
C PHE A 300 -30.53 -6.73 -14.46
N CYS A 301 -30.71 -6.59 -13.15
CA CYS A 301 -30.97 -7.72 -12.28
C CYS A 301 -32.45 -8.15 -12.32
N LYS A 302 -33.32 -7.41 -13.03
CA LYS A 302 -34.75 -7.67 -13.25
C LYS A 302 -35.52 -8.00 -11.95
N GLU A 303 -35.07 -7.45 -10.83
CA GLU A 303 -35.56 -7.78 -9.49
C GLU A 303 -35.53 -6.57 -8.55
N HIS A 304 -36.31 -6.63 -7.47
CA HIS A 304 -36.28 -5.63 -6.40
C HIS A 304 -35.01 -5.78 -5.55
N LEU A 305 -34.05 -4.91 -5.82
CA LEU A 305 -32.83 -4.74 -5.03
C LEU A 305 -32.92 -3.56 -4.07
N SER A 306 -32.19 -3.67 -2.97
CA SER A 306 -31.84 -2.57 -2.07
C SER A 306 -30.33 -2.51 -1.88
N LEU A 307 -29.81 -1.33 -1.58
CA LEU A 307 -28.41 -1.16 -1.16
C LEU A 307 -28.35 -1.21 0.36
N VAL A 308 -27.57 -2.14 0.90
CA VAL A 308 -27.49 -2.39 2.35
C VAL A 308 -26.07 -2.19 2.82
N GLN A 309 -25.94 -1.50 3.96
CA GLN A 309 -24.66 -1.30 4.62
C GLN A 309 -24.30 -2.52 5.47
N ALA A 310 -23.05 -2.98 5.37
CA ALA A 310 -22.52 -4.07 6.18
C ALA A 310 -22.54 -3.73 7.67
N ALA A 311 -22.84 -4.73 8.49
CA ALA A 311 -23.00 -4.54 9.93
C ALA A 311 -21.66 -4.32 10.65
N GLN A 312 -20.57 -4.85 10.10
CA GLN A 312 -19.23 -4.82 10.70
C GLN A 312 -18.14 -4.71 9.63
N ILE A 313 -17.03 -4.08 10.02
CA ILE A 313 -15.80 -4.02 9.23
C ILE A 313 -14.67 -4.55 10.11
N SER A 314 -13.94 -5.53 9.60
CA SER A 314 -12.84 -6.19 10.32
C SER A 314 -11.61 -5.28 10.42
N GLY A 315 -10.86 -5.42 11.51
CA GLY A 315 -9.57 -4.74 11.67
C GLY A 315 -9.62 -3.24 11.97
N VAL A 316 -10.82 -2.70 12.25
CA VAL A 316 -11.01 -1.31 12.64
C VAL A 316 -11.10 -1.23 14.17
N PRO A 317 -10.34 -0.34 14.85
CA PRO A 317 -10.40 -0.21 16.31
C PRO A 317 -11.79 0.15 16.83
N GLU A 318 -12.51 1.01 16.10
CA GLU A 318 -13.85 1.49 16.47
C GLU A 318 -14.68 1.77 15.21
N ALA A 319 -15.95 1.34 15.22
CA ALA A 319 -16.86 1.59 14.11
C ALA A 319 -17.22 3.07 13.99
N TYR A 320 -17.57 3.51 12.79
CA TYR A 320 -18.03 4.89 12.55
C TYR A 320 -19.26 5.19 13.42
N PRO A 321 -19.30 6.33 14.15
CA PRO A 321 -20.37 6.66 15.11
C PRO A 321 -21.75 6.91 14.48
N GLY A 322 -21.89 6.75 13.16
CA GLY A 322 -23.15 6.95 12.42
C GLY A 322 -23.46 8.41 12.09
N THR A 323 -22.77 9.39 12.69
CA THR A 323 -22.93 10.82 12.40
C THR A 323 -21.58 11.49 12.15
N PRO A 324 -21.50 12.44 11.19
CA PRO A 324 -20.24 13.07 10.84
C PRO A 324 -19.76 14.03 11.92
N LEU A 325 -18.47 13.97 12.26
CA LEU A 325 -17.83 14.89 13.20
C LEU A 325 -17.32 16.11 12.45
N ARG A 326 -17.58 17.30 12.98
CA ARG A 326 -17.25 18.59 12.36
C ARG A 326 -17.02 19.65 13.42
N PHE A 327 -16.64 20.86 13.02
CA PHE A 327 -16.48 21.99 13.94
C PHE A 327 -17.64 22.09 14.95
N GLY A 328 -17.31 22.14 16.24
CA GLY A 328 -18.26 22.16 17.36
C GLY A 328 -18.75 20.79 17.85
N SER A 329 -18.42 19.68 17.17
CA SER A 329 -18.68 18.34 17.70
C SER A 329 -17.91 18.09 18.99
N LEU A 330 -18.53 17.38 19.94
CA LEU A 330 -17.96 17.04 21.24
C LEU A 330 -18.09 15.54 21.52
N GLY A 331 -17.20 14.98 22.34
CA GLY A 331 -17.38 13.66 22.94
C GLY A 331 -16.24 12.66 22.67
N SER A 332 -16.51 11.39 23.00
CA SER A 332 -15.54 10.30 22.89
C SER A 332 -15.06 10.07 21.46
N SER A 333 -15.96 10.12 20.47
CA SER A 333 -15.60 9.91 19.05
C SER A 333 -14.64 10.98 18.51
N VAL A 334 -14.81 12.24 18.93
CA VAL A 334 -13.84 13.32 18.61
C VAL A 334 -12.48 13.01 19.25
N ARG A 335 -12.48 12.61 20.53
CA ARG A 335 -11.26 12.23 21.24
C ARG A 335 -10.55 11.04 20.59
N VAL A 336 -11.29 10.08 20.05
CA VAL A 336 -10.76 8.94 19.29
C VAL A 336 -10.02 9.42 18.05
N VAL A 337 -10.67 10.24 17.22
CA VAL A 337 -10.04 10.80 16.01
C VAL A 337 -8.80 11.63 16.35
N GLN A 338 -8.88 12.50 17.36
CA GLN A 338 -7.73 13.31 17.78
C GLN A 338 -6.55 12.45 18.26
N ARG A 339 -6.79 11.36 19.00
CA ARG A 339 -5.74 10.42 19.41
C ARG A 339 -5.10 9.73 18.21
N GLN A 340 -5.93 9.27 17.27
CA GLN A 340 -5.44 8.58 16.08
C GLN A 340 -4.62 9.53 15.20
N LEU A 341 -5.15 10.72 14.88
CA LEU A 341 -4.43 11.74 14.12
C LEU A 341 -3.13 12.19 14.80
N ARG A 342 -3.11 12.33 16.12
CA ARG A 342 -1.87 12.60 16.87
C ARG A 342 -0.83 11.49 16.71
N ARG A 343 -1.24 10.23 16.66
CA ARG A 343 -0.28 9.13 16.42
C ARG A 343 0.23 9.18 14.98
N ILE A 344 -0.67 9.38 14.01
CA ILE A 344 -0.34 9.48 12.59
C ILE A 344 0.59 10.65 12.32
N SER A 345 0.41 11.79 12.98
CA SER A 345 1.24 12.99 12.79
C SER A 345 2.71 12.79 13.13
N LYS A 346 3.08 11.74 13.88
CA LYS A 346 4.49 11.40 14.11
C LYS A 346 5.18 10.87 12.85
N ASN A 347 4.43 10.27 11.92
CA ASN A 347 4.91 9.73 10.66
C ASN A 347 4.53 10.63 9.47
N TYR A 348 3.51 11.48 9.64
CA TYR A 348 3.05 12.49 8.67
C TYR A 348 3.12 13.89 9.32
N PRO A 349 4.31 14.52 9.39
CA PRO A 349 4.54 15.74 10.17
C PRO A 349 3.76 16.95 9.67
N ALA A 350 3.33 16.95 8.41
CA ALA A 350 2.42 17.96 7.86
C ALA A 350 1.07 18.01 8.60
N ILE A 351 0.63 16.91 9.22
CA ILE A 351 -0.60 16.87 10.02
C ILE A 351 -0.33 17.52 11.38
N LEU A 352 -1.11 18.55 11.72
CA LEU A 352 -1.00 19.23 13.00
C LEU A 352 -1.15 18.27 14.18
N GLN A 353 -0.20 18.32 15.13
CA GLN A 353 -0.26 17.53 16.35
C GLN A 353 -1.37 18.04 17.28
N LEU A 354 -2.33 17.17 17.62
CA LEU A 354 -3.55 17.55 18.35
C LEU A 354 -3.50 17.26 19.85
N THR A 355 -4.24 18.05 20.62
CA THR A 355 -4.71 17.67 21.95
C THR A 355 -5.98 16.84 21.84
N ALA A 356 -6.02 15.66 22.48
CA ALA A 356 -7.19 14.79 22.51
C ALA A 356 -8.15 15.20 23.63
N ASP A 357 -8.68 16.43 23.54
CA ASP A 357 -9.60 17.04 24.50
C ASP A 357 -11.07 16.64 24.29
N GLY A 358 -11.38 16.01 23.15
CA GLY A 358 -12.73 15.63 22.77
C GLY A 358 -13.57 16.80 22.24
N GLN A 359 -12.94 17.91 21.85
CA GLN A 359 -13.60 19.07 21.25
C GLN A 359 -13.10 19.32 19.82
N PHE A 360 -14.02 19.31 18.85
CA PHE A 360 -13.67 19.50 17.45
C PHE A 360 -13.58 21.00 17.14
N GLY A 361 -12.45 21.61 17.51
CA GLY A 361 -12.14 23.01 17.20
C GLY A 361 -11.38 23.18 15.87
N SER A 362 -10.96 24.42 15.58
CA SER A 362 -10.25 24.80 14.35
C SER A 362 -8.95 24.01 14.11
N ALA A 363 -8.23 23.67 15.18
CA ALA A 363 -7.03 22.83 15.09
C ALA A 363 -7.37 21.41 14.60
N THR A 364 -8.45 20.82 15.11
CA THR A 364 -8.90 19.48 14.67
C THR A 364 -9.37 19.52 13.22
N GLU A 365 -10.14 20.55 12.84
CA GLU A 365 -10.56 20.77 11.45
C GLU A 365 -9.38 20.89 10.48
N SER A 366 -8.38 21.71 10.83
CA SER A 366 -7.18 21.90 10.01
C SER A 366 -6.36 20.61 9.86
N ALA A 367 -6.24 19.82 10.92
CA ALA A 367 -5.60 18.51 10.88
C ALA A 367 -6.37 17.52 10.00
N VAL A 368 -7.71 17.52 10.09
CA VAL A 368 -8.57 16.68 9.25
C VAL A 368 -8.46 17.08 7.78
N GLN A 369 -8.49 18.37 7.44
CA GLN A 369 -8.29 18.83 6.06
C GLN A 369 -6.91 18.43 5.51
N THR A 370 -5.88 18.51 6.35
CA THR A 370 -4.53 18.10 5.94
C THR A 370 -4.44 16.59 5.73
N PHE A 371 -5.01 15.80 6.64
CA PHE A 371 -5.14 14.35 6.47
C PHE A 371 -5.91 14.00 5.17
N GLN A 372 -7.06 14.63 4.94
CA GLN A 372 -7.86 14.42 3.73
C GLN A 372 -7.06 14.72 2.46
N ARG A 373 -6.30 15.82 2.46
CA ARG A 373 -5.43 16.17 1.33
C ARG A 373 -4.36 15.11 1.09
N ILE A 374 -3.69 14.64 2.13
CA ILE A 374 -2.62 13.63 2.03
C ILE A 374 -3.16 12.32 1.46
N PHE A 375 -4.32 11.86 1.92
CA PHE A 375 -4.89 10.56 1.55
C PHE A 375 -5.98 10.62 0.46
N ASN A 376 -5.97 11.67 -0.38
CA ASN A 376 -6.85 11.81 -1.55
C ASN A 376 -8.36 11.70 -1.25
N LEU A 377 -8.77 12.21 -0.10
CA LEU A 377 -10.17 12.29 0.29
C LEU A 377 -10.75 13.67 -0.07
N THR A 378 -12.08 13.78 -0.07
CA THR A 378 -12.76 15.08 -0.12
C THR A 378 -12.27 15.98 1.02
N VAL A 379 -11.69 17.14 0.68
CA VAL A 379 -11.10 18.07 1.65
C VAL A 379 -12.16 19.05 2.16
N ASP A 380 -13.02 18.58 3.07
CA ASP A 380 -14.13 19.36 3.64
C ASP A 380 -13.95 19.66 5.15
N GLY A 381 -12.92 19.09 5.80
CA GLY A 381 -12.70 19.22 7.25
C GLY A 381 -13.68 18.42 8.11
N ILE A 382 -14.53 17.59 7.48
CA ILE A 382 -15.54 16.78 8.13
C ILE A 382 -15.08 15.33 8.20
N VAL A 383 -15.16 14.74 9.39
CA VAL A 383 -14.91 13.31 9.59
C VAL A 383 -16.20 12.55 9.32
N GLY A 384 -16.48 12.33 8.04
CA GLY A 384 -17.47 11.37 7.56
C GLY A 384 -16.95 9.94 7.57
N LYS A 385 -17.71 9.02 6.96
CA LYS A 385 -17.40 7.59 6.90
C LYS A 385 -16.04 7.30 6.26
N ALA A 386 -15.79 7.86 5.08
CA ALA A 386 -14.53 7.70 4.32
C ALA A 386 -13.33 8.15 5.16
N THR A 387 -13.38 9.39 5.70
CA THR A 387 -12.35 9.96 6.56
C THR A 387 -12.11 9.10 7.81
N TRP A 388 -13.16 8.67 8.51
CA TRP A 388 -13.05 7.84 9.72
C TRP A 388 -12.28 6.54 9.48
N TYR A 389 -12.66 5.80 8.43
CA TYR A 389 -12.05 4.50 8.15
C TYR A 389 -10.67 4.61 7.51
N GLN A 390 -10.36 5.72 6.83
CA GLN A 390 -8.99 5.98 6.38
C GLN A 390 -8.08 6.36 7.55
N ILE A 391 -8.52 7.22 8.48
CA ILE A 391 -7.77 7.52 9.72
C ILE A 391 -7.53 6.23 10.50
N SER A 392 -8.55 5.39 10.66
CA SER A 392 -8.41 4.11 11.38
C SER A 392 -7.42 3.17 10.70
N TYR A 393 -7.45 3.05 9.37
CA TYR A 393 -6.52 2.22 8.62
C TYR A 393 -5.08 2.68 8.82
N ILE A 394 -4.80 3.96 8.54
CA ILE A 394 -3.45 4.53 8.68
C ILE A 394 -3.00 4.46 10.14
N TYR A 395 -3.88 4.75 11.11
CA TYR A 395 -3.57 4.59 12.53
C TYR A 395 -3.10 3.17 12.88
N THR A 396 -3.80 2.13 12.41
CA THR A 396 -3.38 0.75 12.68
C THR A 396 -2.05 0.42 12.02
N ALA A 397 -1.81 0.94 10.81
CA ALA A 397 -0.56 0.73 10.07
C ALA A 397 0.63 1.40 10.80
N VAL A 398 0.51 2.68 11.16
CA VAL A 398 1.58 3.40 11.89
C VAL A 398 1.76 2.90 13.31
N THR A 399 0.71 2.43 13.99
CA THR A 399 0.83 1.91 15.36
C THR A 399 1.62 0.62 15.38
N GLN A 400 1.33 -0.30 14.46
CA GLN A 400 2.12 -1.52 14.31
C GLN A 400 3.59 -1.23 14.00
N LEU A 401 3.89 -0.17 13.24
CA LEU A 401 5.27 0.31 13.06
C LEU A 401 5.86 0.92 14.33
N ALA A 402 5.08 1.68 15.11
CA ALA A 402 5.52 2.26 16.38
C ALA A 402 5.90 1.19 17.40
N GLU A 403 5.10 0.14 17.49
CA GLU A 403 5.35 -1.03 18.34
C GLU A 403 6.73 -1.63 18.06
N LEU A 404 7.28 -1.46 16.84
CA LEU A 404 8.65 -1.89 16.49
C LEU A 404 9.74 -0.96 17.04
N SER A 405 9.37 0.30 17.25
CA SER A 405 10.30 1.39 17.59
C SER A 405 10.32 1.75 19.08
N SER A 406 9.19 1.65 19.80
CA SER A 406 9.05 2.40 21.07
C SER A 406 8.94 1.61 22.37
N GLU A 407 8.47 0.36 22.46
CA GLU A 407 8.33 -0.25 23.79
C GLU A 407 8.44 -1.78 23.80
N LYS A 408 9.32 -2.26 24.69
CA LYS A 408 9.89 -3.61 24.82
C LYS A 408 10.98 -3.90 23.78
N SER A 409 12.20 -3.99 24.28
CA SER A 409 13.33 -4.60 23.59
C SER A 409 12.95 -6.01 23.10
N MET A 410 12.37 -6.12 21.91
CA MET A 410 12.20 -7.38 21.17
C MET A 410 13.56 -8.00 20.79
N PHE A 411 14.64 -7.24 20.98
CA PHE A 411 16.04 -7.63 20.91
C PHE A 411 16.68 -7.67 22.31
N GLU A 412 15.95 -8.11 23.35
CA GLU A 412 16.66 -8.62 24.53
C GLU A 412 17.45 -9.88 24.13
N PRO A 413 18.68 -10.06 24.66
CA PRO A 413 19.62 -11.10 24.21
C PRO A 413 19.11 -12.54 24.36
N ALA A 414 17.98 -12.78 25.04
CA ALA A 414 17.38 -14.10 25.18
C ALA A 414 16.61 -14.59 23.93
N ALA A 415 16.20 -13.68 23.02
CA ALA A 415 15.38 -14.02 21.84
C ALA A 415 16.17 -14.15 20.52
N GLU A 416 17.51 -14.00 20.57
CA GLU A 416 18.37 -14.25 19.41
C GLU A 416 18.52 -15.74 19.11
N ASP A 417 18.38 -16.60 20.12
CA ASP A 417 18.60 -18.03 19.96
C ASP A 417 17.35 -18.74 19.41
N TYR A 418 17.58 -19.55 18.38
CA TYR A 418 16.58 -20.48 17.88
C TYR A 418 16.09 -21.39 19.02
N PRO A 419 14.78 -21.67 19.15
CA PRO A 419 14.17 -22.42 20.28
C PRO A 419 14.65 -23.88 20.43
N GLY A 420 15.65 -24.32 19.66
CA GLY A 420 16.23 -25.66 19.71
C GLY A 420 15.38 -26.73 19.03
N HIS A 421 14.16 -26.41 18.60
CA HIS A 421 13.27 -27.30 17.87
C HIS A 421 12.47 -26.56 16.78
N PRO A 422 12.11 -27.24 15.67
CA PRO A 422 11.40 -26.59 14.58
C PRO A 422 9.96 -26.21 14.96
N LEU A 423 9.54 -25.00 14.60
CA LEU A 423 8.15 -24.56 14.75
C LEU A 423 7.35 -24.94 13.50
N ARG A 424 6.15 -25.47 13.70
CA ARG A 424 5.25 -25.97 12.64
C ARG A 424 3.79 -25.87 13.09
N ASN A 425 2.85 -26.14 12.20
CA ASN A 425 1.42 -26.11 12.51
C ASN A 425 1.08 -26.91 13.78
N GLY A 426 0.33 -26.30 14.69
CA GLY A 426 0.00 -26.82 16.01
C GLY A 426 0.99 -26.46 17.13
N ALA A 427 2.14 -25.85 16.82
CA ALA A 427 3.05 -25.32 17.84
C ALA A 427 2.41 -24.13 18.58
N THR A 428 2.74 -23.99 19.86
CA THR A 428 2.28 -22.87 20.70
C THR A 428 3.40 -22.32 21.58
N GLY A 429 3.26 -21.08 22.05
CA GLY A 429 4.16 -20.47 23.05
C GLY A 429 4.86 -19.19 22.57
N GLU A 430 5.73 -18.65 23.41
CA GLU A 430 6.39 -17.35 23.21
C GLU A 430 7.22 -17.29 21.90
N SER A 431 7.88 -18.38 21.51
CA SER A 431 8.63 -18.43 20.25
C SER A 431 7.73 -18.34 19.02
N VAL A 432 6.49 -18.85 19.11
CA VAL A 432 5.50 -18.72 18.03
C VAL A 432 4.95 -17.29 17.99
N GLU A 433 4.70 -16.69 19.15
CA GLU A 433 4.26 -15.30 19.24
C GLU A 433 5.33 -14.37 18.63
N GLN A 434 6.60 -14.57 18.98
CA GLN A 434 7.73 -13.82 18.43
C GLN A 434 7.84 -13.97 16.90
N LEU A 435 7.75 -15.21 16.39
CA LEU A 435 7.71 -15.50 14.95
C LEU A 435 6.58 -14.72 14.26
N GLN A 436 5.38 -14.77 14.85
CA GLN A 436 4.20 -14.08 14.33
C GLN A 436 4.43 -12.56 14.30
N VAL A 437 5.06 -11.97 15.32
CA VAL A 437 5.42 -10.55 15.30
C VAL A 437 6.38 -10.26 14.15
N TRP A 438 7.46 -11.04 13.96
CA TRP A 438 8.39 -10.85 12.84
C TRP A 438 7.71 -10.97 11.47
N LEU A 439 6.85 -11.96 11.27
CA LEU A 439 6.10 -12.11 10.02
C LEU A 439 5.15 -10.94 9.77
N ARG A 440 4.53 -10.37 10.81
CA ARG A 440 3.70 -9.16 10.67
C ARG A 440 4.52 -7.96 10.24
N ILE A 441 5.74 -7.80 10.75
CA ILE A 441 6.66 -6.74 10.34
C ILE A 441 7.03 -6.93 8.88
N ILE A 442 7.54 -8.12 8.55
CA ILE A 442 8.05 -8.41 7.21
C ILE A 442 6.92 -8.30 6.18
N GLY A 443 5.74 -8.82 6.47
CA GLY A 443 4.56 -8.70 5.61
C GLY A 443 4.10 -7.26 5.35
N ARG A 444 4.56 -6.27 6.13
CA ARG A 444 4.31 -4.85 5.83
C ARG A 444 5.17 -4.36 4.67
N PHE A 445 6.39 -4.87 4.51
CA PHE A 445 7.35 -4.41 3.49
C PHE A 445 7.44 -5.35 2.29
N TYR A 446 7.14 -6.64 2.50
CA TYR A 446 7.14 -7.66 1.47
C TYR A 446 5.70 -8.08 1.23
N GLU A 447 5.06 -7.49 0.22
CA GLU A 447 3.64 -7.71 -0.07
C GLU A 447 3.27 -9.17 -0.34
N SER A 448 4.26 -9.97 -0.77
CA SER A 448 4.15 -11.41 -0.98
C SER A 448 3.95 -12.20 0.30
N VAL A 449 4.31 -11.64 1.46
CA VAL A 449 4.12 -12.26 2.77
C VAL A 449 2.77 -11.80 3.35
N PRO A 450 1.78 -12.71 3.52
CA PRO A 450 0.48 -12.36 4.05
C PRO A 450 0.56 -11.78 5.47
N LEU A 451 -0.25 -10.73 5.71
CA LEU A 451 -0.42 -10.19 7.05
C LEU A 451 -1.26 -11.16 7.90
N ILE A 452 -0.72 -11.60 9.03
CA ILE A 452 -1.48 -12.36 10.02
C ILE A 452 -2.20 -11.42 11.00
N ALA A 453 -3.42 -11.80 11.41
CA ALA A 453 -4.32 -10.92 12.16
C ALA A 453 -3.86 -10.63 13.59
N ALA A 454 -3.23 -11.62 14.25
CA ALA A 454 -2.77 -11.50 15.62
C ALA A 454 -1.46 -12.27 15.82
N ALA A 455 -0.66 -11.84 16.80
CA ALA A 455 0.40 -12.64 17.39
C ALA A 455 -0.18 -13.23 18.68
N ASP A 456 -0.76 -14.41 18.58
CA ASP A 456 -1.51 -15.09 19.65
C ASP A 456 -0.72 -16.28 20.23
N GLY A 457 0.51 -16.47 19.77
CA GLY A 457 1.36 -17.59 20.19
C GLY A 457 0.85 -18.94 19.71
N SER A 458 -0.04 -18.99 18.71
CA SER A 458 -0.61 -20.23 18.16
C SER A 458 -0.31 -20.39 16.68
N PHE A 459 0.47 -21.41 16.32
CA PHE A 459 0.92 -21.64 14.95
C PHE A 459 -0.19 -22.32 14.14
N THR A 460 -1.09 -21.52 13.58
CA THR A 460 -2.19 -21.98 12.72
C THR A 460 -1.79 -22.07 11.26
N THR A 461 -2.71 -22.55 10.40
CA THR A 461 -2.54 -22.54 8.93
C THR A 461 -2.23 -21.13 8.39
N ALA A 462 -2.74 -20.08 9.02
CA ALA A 462 -2.41 -18.70 8.62
C ALA A 462 -0.92 -18.38 8.87
N THR A 463 -0.37 -18.82 10.00
CA THR A 463 1.06 -18.66 10.31
C THR A 463 1.91 -19.51 9.37
N GLU A 464 1.49 -20.75 9.08
CA GLU A 464 2.19 -21.63 8.13
C GLU A 464 2.27 -21.03 6.72
N ASN A 465 1.17 -20.46 6.22
CA ASN A 465 1.13 -19.80 4.92
C ASN A 465 2.06 -18.58 4.88
N ALA A 466 2.10 -17.78 5.96
CA ALA A 466 3.01 -16.65 6.07
C ALA A 466 4.48 -17.09 6.10
N VAL A 467 4.79 -18.19 6.80
CA VAL A 467 6.14 -18.79 6.79
C VAL A 467 6.54 -19.27 5.40
N LYS A 468 5.67 -20.00 4.70
CA LYS A 468 5.94 -20.46 3.31
C LYS A 468 6.18 -19.28 2.37
N ALA A 469 5.36 -18.25 2.48
CA ALA A 469 5.50 -17.03 1.69
C ALA A 469 6.83 -16.31 1.99
N PHE A 470 7.20 -16.18 3.26
CA PHE A 470 8.50 -15.64 3.66
C PHE A 470 9.65 -16.48 3.12
N GLN A 471 9.58 -17.80 3.26
CA GLN A 471 10.60 -18.70 2.73
C GLN A 471 10.78 -18.54 1.21
N ASN A 472 9.69 -18.48 0.45
CA ASN A 472 9.74 -18.20 -0.98
C ASN A 472 10.38 -16.84 -1.28
N ALA A 473 9.95 -15.78 -0.59
CA ALA A 473 10.43 -14.41 -0.81
C ALA A 473 11.94 -14.25 -0.53
N PHE A 474 12.49 -15.08 0.36
CA PHE A 474 13.91 -15.06 0.74
C PHE A 474 14.69 -16.26 0.19
N SER A 475 14.16 -16.94 -0.84
CA SER A 475 14.79 -18.07 -1.54
C SER A 475 15.22 -19.23 -0.62
N LEU A 476 14.41 -19.50 0.41
CA LEU A 476 14.52 -20.65 1.29
C LEU A 476 13.61 -21.80 0.82
N MET A 477 13.83 -22.99 1.37
CA MET A 477 12.90 -24.11 1.18
C MET A 477 11.53 -23.78 1.81
N ALA A 478 10.48 -23.65 0.99
CA ALA A 478 9.14 -23.25 1.42
C ALA A 478 8.29 -24.42 1.96
N ASP A 479 8.80 -25.08 3.00
CA ASP A 479 8.14 -26.20 3.67
C ASP A 479 7.14 -25.78 4.76
N GLY A 480 7.11 -24.50 5.13
CA GLY A 480 6.26 -23.97 6.20
C GLY A 480 6.76 -24.31 7.61
N ILE A 481 7.99 -24.82 7.72
CA ILE A 481 8.63 -25.20 8.97
C ILE A 481 9.73 -24.19 9.29
N VAL A 482 9.68 -23.62 10.50
CA VAL A 482 10.69 -22.67 10.95
C VAL A 482 11.81 -23.43 11.63
N GLY A 483 12.83 -23.79 10.84
CA GLY A 483 14.13 -24.29 11.31
C GLY A 483 15.12 -23.18 11.64
N PRO A 484 16.38 -23.52 12.02
CA PRO A 484 17.39 -22.53 12.40
C PRO A 484 17.69 -21.51 11.29
N GLU A 485 17.70 -21.94 10.03
CA GLU A 485 17.97 -21.06 8.90
C GLU A 485 16.84 -20.05 8.67
N THR A 486 15.58 -20.52 8.66
CA THR A 486 14.40 -19.65 8.55
C THR A 486 14.36 -18.63 9.69
N TRP A 487 14.68 -19.04 10.92
CA TRP A 487 14.73 -18.18 12.09
C TRP A 487 15.78 -17.07 11.96
N ARG A 488 17.00 -17.42 11.54
CA ARG A 488 18.09 -16.47 11.30
C ARG A 488 17.73 -15.44 10.22
N GLN A 489 17.08 -15.87 9.14
CA GLN A 489 16.67 -14.95 8.07
C GLN A 489 15.56 -14.00 8.52
N LEU A 490 14.59 -14.46 9.32
CA LEU A 490 13.55 -13.58 9.90
C LEU A 490 14.16 -12.45 10.74
N GLN A 491 15.18 -12.77 11.54
CA GLN A 491 15.91 -11.80 12.36
C GLN A 491 16.64 -10.77 11.49
N LEU A 492 17.39 -11.24 10.48
CA LEU A 492 18.12 -10.37 9.56
C LEU A 492 17.16 -9.45 8.78
N ALA A 493 16.06 -10.00 8.28
CA ALA A 493 15.03 -9.23 7.59
C ALA A 493 14.46 -8.12 8.49
N CYS A 494 14.06 -8.43 9.73
CA CYS A 494 13.54 -7.43 10.66
C CYS A 494 14.57 -6.35 11.02
N ARG A 495 15.84 -6.71 11.19
CA ARG A 495 16.92 -5.77 11.47
C ARG A 495 17.11 -4.79 10.31
N ASN A 496 17.24 -5.31 9.09
CA ASN A 496 17.41 -4.49 7.88
C ASN A 496 16.22 -3.55 7.65
N LEU A 497 14.99 -4.01 7.92
CA LEU A 497 13.79 -3.19 7.82
C LEU A 497 13.81 -2.03 8.82
N LYS A 498 14.21 -2.29 10.07
CA LYS A 498 14.35 -1.23 11.09
C LYS A 498 15.38 -0.17 10.66
N GLU A 499 16.51 -0.60 10.15
CA GLU A 499 17.55 0.31 9.63
C GLU A 499 17.05 1.16 8.46
N GLY A 500 16.24 0.58 7.55
CA GLY A 500 15.62 1.31 6.45
C GLY A 500 14.57 2.33 6.91
N ILE A 501 13.79 2.01 7.93
CA ILE A 501 12.82 2.95 8.55
C ILE A 501 13.56 4.12 9.16
N ASP A 502 14.62 3.87 9.94
CA ASP A 502 15.38 4.91 10.62
C ASP A 502 16.06 5.84 9.60
N ALA A 503 16.57 5.30 8.48
CA ALA A 503 17.15 6.06 7.38
C ALA A 503 16.13 6.89 6.56
N GLY A 504 14.88 6.41 6.42
CA GLY A 504 13.80 7.10 5.70
C GLY A 504 12.99 8.09 6.55
N SER A 505 13.13 8.05 7.89
CA SER A 505 12.31 8.82 8.84
C SER A 505 12.68 10.29 9.03
N GLY A 506 13.64 10.82 8.25
CA GLY A 506 13.98 12.25 8.25
C GLY A 506 14.50 12.82 9.58
N SER A 507 14.84 11.98 10.56
CA SER A 507 15.55 12.44 11.75
C SER A 507 17.05 12.52 11.45
N PRO A 508 17.70 13.70 11.62
CA PRO A 508 19.13 13.82 11.44
C PRO A 508 19.85 12.77 12.30
N PRO A 509 20.80 12.01 11.75
CA PRO A 509 21.42 10.93 12.49
C PRO A 509 22.11 11.50 13.74
N VAL A 510 21.74 10.96 14.91
CA VAL A 510 22.24 11.44 16.21
C VAL A 510 23.69 11.01 16.38
N TYR A 511 24.55 11.94 16.82
CA TYR A 511 25.96 11.65 17.05
C TYR A 511 26.13 10.47 18.04
N PRO A 512 26.90 9.41 17.70
CA PRO A 512 27.01 8.14 18.44
C PRO A 512 27.69 8.24 19.83
N GLY A 513 28.03 9.44 20.29
CA GLY A 513 28.79 9.65 21.54
C GLY A 513 30.29 9.43 21.41
N GLU A 514 30.73 8.53 20.52
CA GLU A 514 32.14 8.23 20.26
C GLU A 514 32.63 8.74 18.88
N ALA A 515 33.92 9.03 18.79
CA ALA A 515 34.53 9.52 17.56
C ALA A 515 34.84 8.38 16.57
N LEU A 516 34.40 8.51 15.32
CA LEU A 516 34.71 7.54 14.26
C LEU A 516 36.09 7.81 13.66
N ARG A 517 36.88 6.76 13.48
CA ARG A 517 38.26 6.80 12.98
C ARG A 517 38.61 5.48 12.32
N VAL A 518 39.79 5.39 11.70
CA VAL A 518 40.28 4.14 11.11
C VAL A 518 40.16 2.98 12.10
N GLY A 519 39.49 1.91 11.68
CA GLY A 519 39.19 0.73 12.50
C GLY A 519 37.79 0.73 13.14
N SER A 520 37.08 1.87 13.16
CA SER A 520 35.65 1.91 13.51
C SER A 520 34.83 1.08 12.52
N ARG A 521 33.80 0.40 13.02
CA ARG A 521 32.89 -0.43 12.21
C ARG A 521 31.46 -0.25 12.70
N GLY A 522 30.50 -0.51 11.81
CA GLY A 522 29.08 -0.48 12.12
C GLY A 522 28.34 0.64 11.40
N ASP A 523 27.06 0.75 11.68
CA ASP A 523 26.10 1.49 10.85
C ASP A 523 26.35 3.00 10.86
N THR A 524 26.86 3.51 11.97
CA THR A 524 27.29 4.89 12.11
C THR A 524 28.36 5.27 11.08
N VAL A 525 29.25 4.34 10.72
CA VAL A 525 30.26 4.54 9.67
C VAL A 525 29.60 4.53 8.29
N ARG A 526 28.68 3.60 8.06
CA ARG A 526 27.94 3.47 6.80
C ARG A 526 27.10 4.70 6.49
N ILE A 527 26.44 5.27 7.51
CA ILE A 527 25.69 6.53 7.42
C ILE A 527 26.62 7.66 6.98
N MET A 528 27.78 7.82 7.62
CA MET A 528 28.73 8.88 7.24
C MET A 528 29.31 8.68 5.84
N GLN A 529 29.57 7.42 5.42
CA GLN A 529 30.01 7.12 4.05
C GLN A 529 28.94 7.53 3.03
N ASN A 530 27.66 7.25 3.30
CA ASN A 530 26.55 7.67 2.46
C ASN A 530 26.38 9.19 2.42
N SER A 531 26.46 9.88 3.56
CA SER A 531 26.39 11.34 3.62
C SER A 531 27.54 11.98 2.84
N LEU A 532 28.77 11.47 2.97
CA LEU A 532 29.93 11.96 2.21
C LEU A 532 29.77 11.72 0.71
N ASN A 533 29.20 10.59 0.29
CA ASN A 533 28.88 10.32 -1.12
C ASN A 533 27.83 11.29 -1.66
N ALA A 534 26.79 11.62 -0.89
CA ALA A 534 25.78 12.60 -1.29
C ALA A 534 26.41 13.99 -1.50
N ILE A 535 27.25 14.43 -0.56
CA ILE A 535 27.99 15.68 -0.66
C ILE A 535 28.95 15.64 -1.86
N GLY A 536 29.62 14.51 -2.10
CA GLY A 536 30.54 14.29 -3.21
C GLY A 536 29.92 14.42 -4.61
N ARG A 537 28.58 14.33 -4.75
CA ARG A 537 27.87 14.59 -6.01
C ARG A 537 27.94 16.06 -6.43
N ILE A 538 27.98 16.98 -5.46
CA ILE A 538 28.12 18.42 -5.70
C ILE A 538 29.59 18.85 -5.55
N TYR A 539 30.26 18.33 -4.51
CA TYR A 539 31.66 18.62 -4.21
C TYR A 539 32.56 17.49 -4.71
N THR A 540 32.83 17.52 -6.03
CA THR A 540 33.54 16.46 -6.79
C THR A 540 34.95 16.11 -6.28
N GLY A 541 35.51 16.91 -5.37
CA GLY A 541 36.78 16.60 -4.69
C GLY A 541 36.68 15.49 -3.64
N ILE A 542 35.49 15.14 -3.15
CA ILE A 542 35.31 14.06 -2.18
C ILE A 542 35.30 12.71 -2.92
N PRO A 543 36.22 11.77 -2.60
CA PRO A 543 36.25 10.44 -3.21
C PRO A 543 34.95 9.67 -2.97
N VAL A 544 34.49 8.95 -4.00
CA VAL A 544 33.35 8.04 -3.87
C VAL A 544 33.74 6.84 -3.00
N LEU A 545 32.90 6.55 -2.01
CA LEU A 545 33.09 5.51 -1.02
C LEU A 545 32.17 4.32 -1.29
N LEU A 546 32.67 3.12 -1.01
CA LEU A 546 31.80 1.98 -0.74
C LEU A 546 31.25 2.13 0.68
N ALA A 547 29.92 2.22 0.83
CA ALA A 547 29.26 2.38 2.13
C ALA A 547 29.11 1.03 2.83
N ASP A 548 30.24 0.39 3.13
CA ASP A 548 30.36 -0.94 3.69
C ASP A 548 30.31 -0.97 5.23
N GLY A 549 30.20 0.19 5.89
CA GLY A 549 30.20 0.29 7.34
C GLY A 549 31.57 0.06 7.98
N ILE A 550 32.65 0.07 7.19
CA ILE A 550 34.03 -0.10 7.67
C ILE A 550 34.79 1.20 7.47
N TYR A 551 35.30 1.77 8.56
CA TYR A 551 36.10 2.99 8.50
C TYR A 551 37.54 2.61 8.12
N GLY A 552 37.74 2.38 6.82
CA GLY A 552 39.02 2.08 6.21
C GLY A 552 39.78 3.34 5.75
N THR A 553 40.88 3.12 5.04
CA THR A 553 41.73 4.18 4.48
C THR A 553 41.00 5.05 3.46
N ALA A 554 40.05 4.49 2.70
CA ALA A 554 39.21 5.25 1.78
C ALA A 554 38.30 6.25 2.51
N THR A 555 37.64 5.80 3.58
CA THR A 555 36.77 6.64 4.42
C THR A 555 37.58 7.74 5.12
N ASP A 556 38.77 7.44 5.65
CA ASP A 556 39.69 8.44 6.22
C ASP A 556 40.08 9.52 5.20
N ASN A 557 40.45 9.12 3.98
CA ASN A 557 40.80 10.07 2.92
C ASN A 557 39.62 10.98 2.54
N ALA A 558 38.41 10.44 2.44
CA ALA A 558 37.21 11.22 2.14
C ALA A 558 36.86 12.19 3.28
N VAL A 559 37.00 11.75 4.54
CA VAL A 559 36.75 12.61 5.70
C VAL A 559 37.78 13.73 5.80
N ARG A 560 39.07 13.47 5.58
CA ARG A 560 40.10 14.53 5.52
C ARG A 560 39.82 15.52 4.40
N THR A 561 39.34 15.04 3.26
CA THR A 561 39.02 15.89 2.12
C THR A 561 37.83 16.78 2.42
N PHE A 562 36.76 16.21 2.99
CA PHE A 562 35.63 16.97 3.51
C PHE A 562 36.08 18.01 4.56
N GLN A 563 36.87 17.61 5.56
CA GLN A 563 37.37 18.52 6.60
C GLN A 563 38.13 19.71 6.00
N ARG A 564 39.03 19.48 5.03
CA ARG A 564 39.75 20.57 4.33
C ARG A 564 38.80 21.49 3.57
N LEU A 565 37.85 20.92 2.82
CA LEU A 565 36.88 21.68 2.02
C LEU A 565 36.02 22.61 2.88
N PHE A 566 35.70 22.20 4.11
CA PHE A 566 34.86 22.96 5.04
C PHE A 566 35.66 23.65 6.15
N GLY A 567 36.98 23.84 5.99
CA GLY A 567 37.82 24.63 6.89
C GLY A 567 38.00 24.04 8.30
N MET A 568 37.92 22.71 8.42
CA MET A 568 38.09 21.97 9.67
C MET A 568 39.50 21.34 9.74
N ASP A 569 39.93 20.95 10.94
CA ASP A 569 41.16 20.19 11.12
C ASP A 569 41.07 18.84 10.38
N ALA A 570 41.95 18.64 9.39
CA ALA A 570 41.94 17.48 8.50
C ALA A 570 42.60 16.24 9.13
N ASP A 571 42.14 15.87 10.33
CA ASP A 571 42.70 14.81 11.14
C ASP A 571 42.12 13.41 10.85
N GLY A 572 41.12 13.32 9.96
CA GLY A 572 40.49 12.07 9.54
C GLY A 572 39.63 11.43 10.64
N VAL A 573 39.24 12.20 11.66
CA VAL A 573 38.41 11.70 12.76
C VAL A 573 37.06 12.44 12.76
N ILE A 574 35.96 11.68 12.69
CA ILE A 574 34.61 12.24 12.80
C ILE A 574 34.25 12.36 14.28
N ARG A 575 34.51 13.52 14.86
CA ARG A 575 33.97 13.93 16.17
C ARG A 575 32.63 14.64 15.98
N ARG A 576 31.98 15.02 17.09
CA ARG A 576 30.68 15.70 17.09
C ARG A 576 30.63 16.92 16.15
N THR A 577 31.70 17.69 16.07
CA THR A 577 31.79 18.86 15.18
C THR A 577 31.78 18.45 13.71
N THR A 578 32.64 17.52 13.30
CA THR A 578 32.69 16.96 11.94
C THR A 578 31.37 16.28 11.57
N TRP A 579 30.79 15.51 12.49
CA TRP A 579 29.50 14.83 12.33
C TRP A 579 28.38 15.82 12.02
N ASN A 580 28.17 16.80 12.90
CA ASN A 580 27.11 17.79 12.74
C ASN A 580 27.28 18.56 11.43
N ARG A 581 28.53 18.79 11.00
CA ARG A 581 28.80 19.48 9.74
C ARG A 581 28.44 18.62 8.52
N ILE A 582 28.85 17.35 8.49
CA ILE A 582 28.49 16.40 7.43
C ILE A 582 26.97 16.31 7.30
N VAL A 583 26.27 16.10 8.43
CA VAL A 583 24.81 16.00 8.48
C VAL A 583 24.15 17.29 8.00
N SER A 584 24.56 18.46 8.52
CA SER A 584 23.97 19.74 8.10
C SER A 584 24.16 20.05 6.62
N VAL A 585 25.26 19.60 6.02
CA VAL A 585 25.53 19.82 4.61
C VAL A 585 24.75 18.82 3.78
N SER A 586 24.71 17.54 4.18
CA SER A 586 23.90 16.53 3.46
C SER A 586 22.41 16.83 3.48
N ASP A 587 21.89 17.39 4.58
CA ASP A 587 20.47 17.74 4.72
C ASP A 587 20.08 18.98 3.89
N SER A 588 21.06 19.77 3.45
CA SER A 588 20.86 20.99 2.65
C SER A 588 20.97 20.78 1.13
N LEU A 589 21.22 19.55 0.70
CA LEU A 589 21.40 19.11 -0.69
C LEU A 589 20.21 18.26 -1.12
#